data_AF-A0A5P1V1B9-F1
#
_entry.id   AF-A0A5P1V1B9-F1
#
_cell.length_a   1.000
_cell.length_b   1.000
_cell.length_c   1.000
_cell.angle_alpha   90.00
_cell.angle_beta   90.00
_cell.angle_gamma   90.00
#
_symmetry.space_group_name_H-M   'P 1'
#
loop_
_entity.id
_entity.type
_entity.pdbx_description
1 polymer ?
#
loop_
_entity_poly.entity_id
_entity_poly.type
_entity_poly.pdbx_seq_one_letter_code
_entity_poly.pdbx_strand_id
1 'polypeptide(L)'
;MGLILNQSKGFKGDPDRKNLNLLIGKILHFILENLLVCEKNIEYLFKDKSLFSQRLGFYLDKALAFYLNLFFERQKIREEIKKTLDQLFESLEFKNLVSQVLRQAKEGYSEVEGFLRNKNSGEVKNLRPDLIFRTSSGWVIFELKFHQLDILQDREQLGNYVSLLQNLYPGANIEAYLIVLNPFKIEKQDVTSFTNPTQLSLFENLS
;
A
#
# COMPACT_ATOMS: atom_id res chain seq x y z
N MET A 1 11.20 7.39 -18.04
CA MET A 1 10.35 6.91 -16.93
C MET A 1 10.32 5.40 -17.00
N GLY A 2 10.27 4.73 -15.88
CA GLY A 2 10.24 3.27 -15.85
C GLY A 2 9.69 2.79 -14.52
N LEU A 3 9.03 1.64 -14.58
CA LEU A 3 8.63 0.85 -13.42
C LEU A 3 9.41 -0.45 -13.51
N ILE A 4 10.18 -0.74 -12.47
CA ILE A 4 10.71 -2.07 -12.23
C ILE A 4 9.71 -2.76 -11.31
N LEU A 5 8.93 -3.66 -11.90
CA LEU A 5 8.00 -4.50 -11.18
C LEU A 5 8.78 -5.73 -10.70
N ASN A 6 9.19 -5.71 -9.45
CA ASN A 6 9.81 -6.88 -8.83
C ASN A 6 8.73 -7.77 -8.22
N GLN A 7 9.00 -9.07 -8.21
CA GLN A 7 8.36 -10.01 -7.30
C GLN A 7 9.40 -10.38 -6.24
N SER A 8 9.00 -10.32 -4.97
CA SER A 8 9.82 -10.24 -3.76
C SER A 8 11.26 -10.78 -3.82
N LYS A 9 12.23 -10.00 -3.34
CA LYS A 9 13.60 -10.48 -3.02
C LYS A 9 13.98 -10.29 -1.54
N GLY A 10 13.00 -10.34 -0.64
CA GLY A 10 13.24 -10.43 0.80
C GLY A 10 13.76 -9.14 1.43
N PHE A 11 13.35 -8.91 2.67
CA PHE A 11 13.62 -7.68 3.40
C PHE A 11 15.05 -7.68 3.98
N LYS A 12 15.81 -6.60 3.78
CA LYS A 12 17.03 -6.28 4.55
C LYS A 12 16.84 -4.91 5.19
N GLY A 13 16.60 -4.89 6.49
CA GLY A 13 16.57 -3.66 7.27
C GLY A 13 16.89 -3.94 8.72
N ASP A 14 17.90 -3.26 9.24
CA ASP A 14 18.19 -3.24 10.68
C ASP A 14 17.20 -2.24 11.32
N PRO A 15 16.28 -2.67 12.18
CA PRO A 15 15.35 -1.74 12.80
C PRO A 15 16.10 -1.00 13.90
N ASP A 16 16.17 0.31 13.76
CA ASP A 16 16.56 1.18 14.86
C ASP A 16 15.56 0.93 16.01
N ARG A 17 16.01 0.29 17.09
CA ARG A 17 15.19 -0.16 18.25
C ARG A 17 14.32 0.94 18.86
N LYS A 18 14.58 2.20 18.54
CA LYS A 18 14.00 3.38 19.18
C LYS A 18 12.53 3.66 18.84
N ASN A 19 11.94 2.98 17.85
CA ASN A 19 10.54 3.20 17.51
C ASN A 19 9.78 1.88 17.25
N LEU A 20 9.17 1.34 18.31
CA LEU A 20 8.33 0.14 18.26
C LEU A 20 7.20 0.26 17.23
N ASN A 21 6.57 1.43 17.10
CA ASN A 21 5.50 1.66 16.14
C ASN A 21 6.01 1.55 14.70
N LEU A 22 7.21 2.07 14.42
CA LEU A 22 7.81 1.95 13.09
C LEU A 22 8.10 0.49 12.74
N LEU A 23 8.62 -0.28 13.70
CA LEU A 23 8.87 -1.71 13.53
C LEU A 23 7.58 -2.49 13.28
N ILE A 24 6.54 -2.24 14.08
CA ILE A 24 5.23 -2.87 13.91
C ILE A 24 4.66 -2.53 12.53
N GLY A 25 4.73 -1.27 12.11
CA GLY A 25 4.32 -0.86 10.76
C GLY A 25 5.05 -1.62 9.65
N LYS A 26 6.38 -1.77 9.74
CA LYS A 26 7.16 -2.55 8.78
C LYS A 26 6.74 -4.02 8.72
N ILE A 27 6.50 -4.64 9.88
CA ILE A 27 6.04 -6.03 9.93
C ILE A 27 4.62 -6.17 9.35
N LEU A 28 3.72 -5.23 9.65
CA LEU A 28 2.37 -5.20 9.09
C LEU A 28 2.39 -5.05 7.57
N HIS A 29 3.22 -4.15 7.01
CA HIS A 29 3.38 -4.01 5.56
C HIS A 29 3.84 -5.33 4.95
N PHE A 30 4.89 -5.95 5.49
CA PHE A 30 5.37 -7.24 5.00
C PHE A 30 4.27 -8.31 5.00
N ILE A 31 3.53 -8.44 6.10
CA ILE A 31 2.46 -9.45 6.20
C ILE A 31 1.36 -9.16 5.17
N LEU A 32 0.90 -7.92 5.06
CA LEU A 32 -0.18 -7.54 4.14
C LEU A 32 0.24 -7.68 2.67
N GLU A 33 1.45 -7.30 2.31
CA GLU A 33 1.97 -7.49 0.96
C GLU A 33 1.96 -8.97 0.56
N ASN A 34 2.47 -9.84 1.44
CA ASN A 34 2.50 -11.28 1.16
C ASN A 34 1.08 -11.88 1.15
N LEU A 35 0.19 -11.47 2.04
CA LEU A 35 -1.20 -11.94 2.06
C LEU A 35 -1.95 -11.52 0.79
N LEU A 36 -1.84 -10.26 0.39
CA LEU A 36 -2.62 -9.70 -0.72
C LEU A 36 -2.08 -10.10 -2.11
N VAL A 37 -0.78 -10.34 -2.23
CA VAL A 37 -0.14 -10.68 -3.52
C VAL A 37 0.12 -12.18 -3.67
N CYS A 38 0.55 -12.88 -2.61
CA CYS A 38 1.00 -14.27 -2.73
C CYS A 38 -0.10 -15.30 -2.40
N GLU A 39 -1.08 -14.96 -1.56
CA GLU A 39 -2.16 -15.90 -1.22
C GLU A 39 -3.24 -15.91 -2.31
N LYS A 40 -3.22 -16.93 -3.16
CA LYS A 40 -4.19 -17.13 -4.27
C LYS A 40 -5.66 -17.13 -3.82
N ASN A 41 -5.93 -17.40 -2.54
CA ASN A 41 -7.24 -17.69 -1.99
C ASN A 41 -7.56 -16.82 -0.77
N ILE A 42 -7.11 -15.57 -0.74
CA ILE A 42 -7.37 -14.67 0.40
C ILE A 42 -8.87 -14.49 0.70
N GLU A 43 -9.77 -14.59 -0.29
CA GLU A 43 -11.22 -14.58 -0.03
C GLU A 43 -11.68 -15.75 0.88
N TYR A 44 -10.98 -16.89 0.85
CA TYR A 44 -11.24 -17.99 1.79
C TYR A 44 -10.70 -17.68 3.20
N LEU A 45 -9.60 -16.93 3.30
CA LEU A 45 -9.08 -16.46 4.60
C LEU A 45 -10.09 -15.56 5.31
N PHE A 46 -10.88 -14.78 4.58
CA PHE A 46 -11.95 -13.97 5.16
C PHE A 46 -13.09 -14.78 5.79
N LYS A 47 -13.23 -16.07 5.42
CA LYS A 47 -14.32 -16.95 5.87
C LYS A 47 -13.87 -17.95 6.93
N ASP A 48 -12.61 -18.35 6.92
CA ASP A 48 -12.05 -19.33 7.85
C ASP A 48 -11.05 -18.68 8.82
N LYS A 49 -11.52 -18.43 10.04
CA LYS A 49 -10.71 -17.82 11.11
C LYS A 49 -9.55 -18.70 11.55
N SER A 50 -9.68 -20.03 11.46
CA SER A 50 -8.61 -20.96 11.81
C SER A 50 -7.48 -20.88 10.78
N LEU A 51 -7.85 -20.96 9.49
CA LEU A 51 -6.90 -20.83 8.39
C LEU A 51 -6.23 -19.44 8.37
N PHE A 52 -7.00 -18.37 8.61
CA PHE A 52 -6.45 -17.03 8.76
C PHE A 52 -5.41 -16.95 9.89
N SER A 53 -5.75 -17.47 11.07
CA SER A 53 -4.83 -17.48 12.22
C SER A 53 -3.54 -18.25 11.92
N GLN A 54 -3.64 -19.38 11.19
CA GLN A 54 -2.49 -20.16 10.77
C GLN A 54 -1.59 -19.38 9.79
N ARG A 55 -2.17 -18.75 8.76
CA ARG A 55 -1.43 -17.96 7.77
C ARG A 55 -0.80 -16.72 8.38
N LEU A 56 -1.52 -16.05 9.27
CA LEU A 56 -1.00 -14.95 10.05
C LEU A 56 0.21 -15.37 10.89
N GLY A 57 0.11 -16.51 11.59
CA GLY A 57 1.23 -17.08 12.34
C GLY A 57 2.47 -17.31 11.47
N PHE A 58 2.27 -17.92 10.30
CA PHE A 58 3.35 -18.18 9.34
C PHE A 58 4.06 -16.90 8.86
N TYR A 59 3.31 -15.88 8.42
CA TYR A 59 3.91 -14.63 7.93
C TYR A 59 4.54 -13.81 9.06
N LEU A 60 3.95 -13.84 10.25
CA LEU A 60 4.49 -13.18 11.43
C LEU A 60 5.83 -13.81 11.86
N ASP A 61 5.92 -15.14 11.87
CA ASP A 61 7.16 -15.85 12.15
C ASP A 61 8.24 -15.53 11.12
N LYS A 62 7.87 -15.51 9.83
CA LYS A 62 8.75 -15.13 8.73
C LYS A 62 9.26 -13.69 8.87
N ALA A 63 8.39 -12.74 9.23
CA ALA A 63 8.78 -11.35 9.44
C ALA A 63 9.72 -11.19 10.65
N LEU A 64 9.40 -11.84 11.77
CA LEU A 64 10.20 -11.76 13.00
C LEU A 64 11.55 -12.49 12.89
N ALA A 65 11.72 -13.42 11.95
CA ALA A 65 13.01 -14.05 11.69
C ALA A 65 14.09 -13.05 11.24
N PHE A 66 13.70 -11.96 10.57
CA PHE A 66 14.61 -10.88 10.19
C PHE A 66 15.11 -10.04 11.39
N TYR A 67 14.49 -10.20 12.56
CA TYR A 67 14.73 -9.36 13.72
C TYR A 67 15.14 -10.20 14.95
N LEU A 68 16.33 -10.80 14.86
CA LEU A 68 16.89 -11.66 15.91
C LEU A 68 17.03 -10.95 17.27
N ASN A 69 17.26 -9.64 17.26
CA ASN A 69 17.53 -8.82 18.44
C ASN A 69 16.29 -8.43 19.28
N LEU A 70 15.09 -8.89 18.91
CA LEU A 70 13.81 -8.53 19.56
C LEU A 70 13.36 -9.48 20.68
N PHE A 71 14.27 -10.31 21.22
CA PHE A 71 13.91 -11.44 22.09
C PHE A 71 12.89 -11.12 23.19
N PHE A 72 13.04 -9.99 23.89
CA PHE A 72 12.14 -9.59 24.99
C PHE A 72 10.81 -8.95 24.55
N GLU A 73 10.76 -8.33 23.37
CA GLU A 73 9.57 -7.60 22.89
C GLU A 73 8.71 -8.42 21.92
N ARG A 74 9.22 -9.57 21.47
CA ARG A 74 8.55 -10.45 20.50
C ARG A 74 7.11 -10.76 20.87
N GLN A 75 6.82 -11.02 22.14
CA GLN A 75 5.48 -11.39 22.57
C GLN A 75 4.51 -10.19 22.44
N LYS A 76 4.91 -9.01 22.95
CA LYS A 76 4.16 -7.76 22.80
C LYS A 76 3.92 -7.40 21.32
N ILE A 77 4.96 -7.48 20.50
CA ILE A 77 4.87 -7.21 19.05
C ILE A 77 3.87 -8.15 18.38
N ARG A 78 3.91 -9.45 18.71
CA ARG A 78 2.97 -10.43 18.17
C ARG A 78 1.53 -10.11 18.56
N GLU A 79 1.28 -9.76 19.81
CA GLU A 79 -0.07 -9.40 20.28
C GLU A 79 -0.62 -8.18 19.56
N GLU A 80 0.20 -7.13 19.43
CA GLU A 80 -0.21 -5.89 18.77
C GLU A 80 -0.50 -6.12 17.28
N ILE A 81 0.38 -6.82 16.56
CA ILE A 81 0.17 -7.17 15.15
C ILE A 81 -1.09 -8.02 14.96
N LYS A 82 -1.28 -9.05 15.80
CA LYS A 82 -2.47 -9.90 15.74
C LYS A 82 -3.73 -9.08 15.94
N LYS A 83 -3.77 -8.24 16.97
CA LYS A 83 -4.91 -7.36 17.25
C LYS A 83 -5.23 -6.44 16.07
N THR A 84 -4.22 -5.79 15.49
CA THR A 84 -4.41 -4.89 14.34
C THR A 84 -4.92 -5.65 13.12
N LEU A 85 -4.37 -6.82 12.82
CA LEU A 85 -4.79 -7.62 11.66
C LEU A 85 -6.15 -8.28 11.87
N ASP A 86 -6.48 -8.72 13.08
CA ASP A 86 -7.81 -9.21 13.42
C ASP A 86 -8.86 -8.11 13.18
N GLN A 87 -8.62 -6.89 13.66
CA GLN A 87 -9.52 -5.75 13.43
C GLN A 87 -9.69 -5.44 11.93
N LEU A 88 -8.57 -5.39 11.20
CA LEU A 88 -8.57 -5.16 9.75
C LEU A 88 -9.35 -6.26 9.00
N PHE A 89 -9.11 -7.52 9.33
CA PHE A 89 -9.76 -8.66 8.68
C PHE A 89 -11.19 -8.88 9.17
N GLU A 90 -11.62 -8.28 10.27
CA GLU A 90 -13.03 -8.26 10.66
C GLU A 90 -13.81 -7.15 9.92
N SER A 91 -13.14 -6.08 9.48
CA SER A 91 -13.74 -4.97 8.72
C SER A 91 -14.41 -5.42 7.42
N LEU A 92 -15.73 -5.18 7.34
CA LEU A 92 -16.51 -5.43 6.12
C LEU A 92 -16.05 -4.54 4.96
N GLU A 93 -15.68 -3.30 5.26
CA GLU A 93 -15.18 -2.35 4.27
C GLU A 93 -13.90 -2.86 3.60
N PHE A 94 -12.92 -3.30 4.41
CA PHE A 94 -11.66 -3.86 3.89
C PHE A 94 -11.90 -5.14 3.08
N LYS A 95 -12.71 -6.07 3.61
CA LYS A 95 -13.09 -7.31 2.90
C LYS A 95 -13.70 -7.04 1.53
N ASN A 96 -14.63 -6.09 1.46
CA ASN A 96 -15.32 -5.74 0.22
C ASN A 96 -14.35 -5.11 -0.79
N LEU A 97 -13.51 -4.17 -0.35
CA LEU A 97 -12.48 -3.56 -1.20
C LEU A 97 -11.53 -4.61 -1.78
N VAL A 98 -10.94 -5.45 -0.92
CA VAL A 98 -9.96 -6.46 -1.35
C VAL A 98 -10.62 -7.48 -2.28
N SER A 99 -11.83 -7.96 -1.95
CA SER A 99 -12.55 -8.91 -2.82
C SER A 99 -12.88 -8.31 -4.19
N GLN A 100 -13.32 -7.04 -4.22
CA GLN A 100 -13.59 -6.33 -5.48
C GLN A 100 -12.33 -6.21 -6.34
N VAL A 101 -11.21 -5.78 -5.75
CA VAL A 101 -9.95 -5.57 -6.47
C VAL A 101 -9.41 -6.90 -6.99
N LEU A 102 -9.36 -7.93 -6.14
CA LEU A 102 -8.77 -9.23 -6.52
C LEU A 102 -9.59 -10.00 -7.55
N ARG A 103 -10.91 -9.85 -7.58
CA ARG A 103 -11.74 -10.43 -8.66
C ARG A 103 -11.42 -9.84 -10.03
N GLN A 104 -10.95 -8.59 -10.08
CA GLN A 104 -10.57 -7.93 -11.32
C GLN A 104 -9.07 -7.99 -11.60
N ALA A 105 -8.26 -8.33 -10.59
CA ALA A 105 -6.81 -8.35 -10.67
C ALA A 105 -6.33 -9.46 -11.61
N LYS A 106 -5.54 -9.07 -12.60
CA LYS A 106 -4.77 -10.00 -13.44
C LYS A 106 -3.42 -10.31 -12.79
N GLU A 107 -2.80 -9.28 -12.22
CA GLU A 107 -1.49 -9.36 -11.58
C GLU A 107 -1.45 -8.41 -10.37
N GLY A 108 -0.76 -8.81 -9.31
CA GLY A 108 -0.46 -7.99 -8.14
C GLY A 108 1.06 -7.88 -7.95
N TYR A 109 1.53 -6.71 -7.57
CA TYR A 109 2.94 -6.40 -7.37
C TYR A 109 3.14 -5.76 -6.00
N SER A 110 4.19 -6.20 -5.31
CA SER A 110 4.70 -5.63 -4.06
C SER A 110 6.14 -5.16 -4.29
N GLU A 111 6.67 -4.32 -3.39
CA GLU A 111 8.04 -3.79 -3.51
C GLU A 111 8.31 -3.11 -4.87
N VAL A 112 7.34 -2.39 -5.42
CA VAL A 112 7.43 -1.77 -6.74
C VAL A 112 8.43 -0.62 -6.70
N GLU A 113 9.41 -0.59 -7.59
CA GLU A 113 10.34 0.54 -7.70
C GLU A 113 10.06 1.33 -8.99
N GLY A 114 9.67 2.59 -8.82
CA GLY A 114 9.42 3.54 -9.89
C GLY A 114 10.30 4.77 -9.76
N PHE A 115 10.49 5.47 -10.87
CA PHE A 115 11.17 6.75 -10.89
C PHE A 115 10.43 7.76 -11.76
N LEU A 116 10.12 8.90 -11.16
CA LEU A 116 9.48 10.03 -11.84
C LEU A 116 10.52 11.14 -12.02
N ARG A 117 10.78 11.51 -13.27
CA ARG A 117 11.66 12.64 -13.58
C ARG A 117 10.82 13.90 -13.73
N ASN A 118 11.09 14.92 -12.93
CA ASN A 118 10.49 16.22 -13.10
C ASN A 118 10.99 16.83 -14.42
N LYS A 119 10.08 17.15 -15.33
CA LYS A 119 10.43 17.71 -16.64
C LYS A 119 11.06 19.11 -16.53
N ASN A 120 10.75 19.85 -15.45
CA ASN A 120 11.18 21.24 -15.28
C ASN A 120 12.52 21.34 -14.51
N SER A 121 12.69 20.59 -13.42
CA SER A 121 13.94 20.63 -12.62
C SER A 121 14.96 19.57 -13.05
N GLY A 122 14.57 18.57 -13.83
CA GLY A 122 15.41 17.42 -14.19
C GLY A 122 15.63 16.42 -13.06
N GLU A 123 15.20 16.74 -11.83
CA GLU A 123 15.30 15.89 -10.64
C GLU A 123 14.53 14.58 -10.79
N VAL A 124 15.07 13.52 -10.20
CA VAL A 124 14.46 12.19 -10.19
C VAL A 124 13.95 11.90 -8.80
N LYS A 125 12.63 11.70 -8.69
CA LYS A 125 11.96 11.26 -7.47
C LYS A 125 11.78 9.74 -7.55
N ASN A 126 12.36 9.02 -6.58
CA ASN A 126 12.10 7.59 -6.43
C ASN A 126 10.72 7.40 -5.81
N LEU A 127 9.96 6.47 -6.37
CA LEU A 127 8.58 6.18 -5.99
C LEU A 127 8.47 4.69 -5.68
N ARG A 128 7.96 4.35 -4.50
CA ARG A 128 7.80 2.96 -4.07
C ARG A 128 6.41 2.73 -3.48
N PRO A 129 5.38 2.57 -4.32
CA PRO A 129 4.06 2.19 -3.82
C PRO A 129 4.15 0.84 -3.14
N ASP A 130 3.43 0.69 -2.01
CA ASP A 130 3.44 -0.56 -1.25
C ASP A 130 2.87 -1.71 -2.10
N LEU A 131 1.69 -1.49 -2.69
CA LEU A 131 0.99 -2.48 -3.53
C LEU A 131 0.37 -1.87 -4.77
N ILE A 132 0.54 -2.54 -5.90
CA ILE A 132 -0.12 -2.22 -7.16
C ILE A 132 -0.78 -3.46 -7.74
N PHE A 133 -2.03 -3.34 -8.14
CA PHE A 133 -2.77 -4.37 -8.87
C PHE A 133 -3.08 -3.89 -10.28
N ARG A 134 -2.73 -4.71 -11.27
CA ARG A 134 -3.22 -4.53 -12.64
C ARG A 134 -4.56 -5.23 -12.76
N THR A 135 -5.63 -4.48 -13.03
CA THR A 135 -6.97 -5.02 -13.16
C THR A 135 -7.41 -5.10 -14.63
N SER A 136 -8.57 -5.69 -14.88
CA SER A 136 -9.20 -5.65 -16.21
C SER A 136 -9.63 -4.24 -16.62
N SER A 137 -9.91 -3.36 -15.66
CA SER A 137 -10.42 -2.00 -15.86
C SER A 137 -9.34 -0.92 -15.77
N GLY A 138 -8.14 -1.25 -15.28
CA GLY A 138 -7.04 -0.30 -15.13
C GLY A 138 -6.01 -0.73 -14.08
N TRP A 139 -5.70 0.17 -13.15
CA TRP A 139 -4.75 -0.05 -12.06
C TRP A 139 -5.37 0.33 -10.72
N VAL A 140 -5.00 -0.40 -9.68
CA VAL A 140 -5.36 -0.08 -8.29
C VAL A 140 -4.09 -0.01 -7.46
N ILE A 141 -3.91 1.08 -6.71
CA ILE A 141 -2.79 1.29 -5.80
C ILE A 141 -3.31 1.22 -4.37
N PHE A 142 -2.67 0.43 -3.51
CA PHE A 142 -2.83 0.51 -2.06
C PHE A 142 -1.55 1.06 -1.45
N GLU A 143 -1.66 2.18 -0.72
CA GLU A 143 -0.62 2.69 0.17
C GLU A 143 -1.04 2.36 1.60
N LEU A 144 -0.19 1.65 2.32
CA LEU A 144 -0.44 1.18 3.69
C LEU A 144 0.24 2.14 4.66
N LYS A 145 -0.41 2.45 5.78
CA LYS A 145 0.21 3.21 6.88
C LYS A 145 -0.20 2.61 8.21
N PHE A 146 0.74 2.46 9.13
CA PHE A 146 0.38 2.02 10.49
C PHE A 146 -0.40 3.10 11.24
N HIS A 147 0.10 4.35 11.23
CA HIS A 147 -0.56 5.51 11.82
C HIS A 147 -0.63 6.66 10.82
N GLN A 148 -1.68 7.47 10.91
CA GLN A 148 -1.85 8.67 10.10
C GLN A 148 -1.04 9.83 10.72
N LEU A 149 0.25 9.89 10.40
CA LEU A 149 1.16 10.92 10.93
C LEU A 149 1.20 12.18 10.06
N ASP A 150 1.20 12.03 8.73
CA ASP A 150 1.25 13.16 7.79
C ASP A 150 0.40 12.89 6.53
N ILE A 151 -0.88 13.26 6.62
CA ILE A 151 -1.87 13.07 5.55
C ILE A 151 -1.46 13.78 4.26
N LEU A 152 -0.83 14.95 4.37
CA LEU A 152 -0.48 15.75 3.19
C LEU A 152 0.64 15.09 2.41
N GLN A 153 1.67 14.62 3.11
CA GLN A 153 2.76 13.88 2.50
C GLN A 153 2.30 12.57 1.86
N ASP A 154 1.45 11.80 2.54
CA ASP A 154 0.93 10.53 2.03
C ASP A 154 0.06 10.74 0.77
N ARG A 155 -0.74 11.81 0.74
CA ARG A 155 -1.53 12.20 -0.45
C ARG A 155 -0.66 12.66 -1.60
N GLU A 156 0.39 13.44 -1.34
CA GLU A 156 1.35 13.83 -2.37
C GLU A 156 2.05 12.61 -2.96
N GLN A 157 2.45 11.66 -2.12
CA GLN A 157 3.08 10.41 -2.54
C GLN A 157 2.15 9.58 -3.44
N LEU A 158 0.89 9.40 -3.04
CA LEU A 158 -0.13 8.76 -3.88
C LEU A 158 -0.34 9.51 -5.21
N GLY A 159 -0.43 10.85 -5.19
CA GLY A 159 -0.54 11.67 -6.39
C GLY A 159 0.63 11.48 -7.35
N ASN A 160 1.84 11.33 -6.83
CA ASN A 160 3.04 11.02 -7.62
C ASN A 160 2.97 9.61 -8.25
N TYR A 161 2.44 8.61 -7.54
CA TYR A 161 2.26 7.26 -8.09
C TYR A 161 1.22 7.23 -9.21
N VAL A 162 0.10 7.93 -9.01
CA VAL A 162 -0.92 8.01 -10.05
C VAL A 162 -0.38 8.75 -11.27
N SER A 163 0.34 9.86 -11.06
CA SER A 163 1.01 10.58 -12.15
C SER A 163 1.99 9.68 -12.91
N LEU A 164 2.75 8.83 -12.22
CA LEU A 164 3.65 7.86 -12.85
C LEU A 164 2.87 6.88 -13.74
N LEU A 165 1.79 6.27 -13.21
CA LEU A 165 0.98 5.32 -13.97
C LEU A 165 0.24 5.97 -15.14
N GLN A 166 -0.31 7.18 -14.97
CA GLN A 166 -0.96 7.93 -16.07
C GLN A 166 0.02 8.25 -17.20
N ASN A 167 1.27 8.58 -16.86
CA ASN A 167 2.30 8.84 -17.86
C ASN A 167 2.73 7.56 -18.61
N LEU A 168 2.77 6.41 -17.94
CA LEU A 168 3.15 5.14 -18.54
C LEU A 168 2.00 4.48 -19.32
N TYR A 169 0.76 4.70 -18.87
CA TYR A 169 -0.46 4.15 -19.45
C TYR A 169 -1.52 5.25 -19.62
N PRO A 170 -1.38 6.12 -20.64
CA PRO A 170 -2.32 7.20 -20.88
C PRO A 170 -3.75 6.68 -21.08
N GLY A 171 -4.72 7.29 -20.37
CA GLY A 171 -6.14 6.92 -20.44
C GLY A 171 -6.53 5.69 -19.61
N ALA A 172 -5.61 5.05 -18.89
CA ALA A 172 -5.95 3.99 -17.95
C ALA A 172 -6.74 4.55 -16.74
N ASN A 173 -7.78 3.83 -16.31
CA ASN A 173 -8.42 4.10 -15.03
C ASN A 173 -7.44 3.75 -13.90
N ILE A 174 -7.26 4.65 -12.93
CA ILE A 174 -6.36 4.43 -11.80
C ILE A 174 -7.09 4.77 -10.51
N GLU A 175 -7.26 3.79 -9.66
CA GLU A 175 -7.81 3.97 -8.32
C GLU A 175 -6.68 3.91 -7.29
N ALA A 176 -6.65 4.86 -6.36
CA ALA A 176 -5.64 4.90 -5.30
C ALA A 176 -6.32 4.94 -3.94
N TYR A 177 -5.86 4.08 -3.04
CA TYR A 177 -6.40 3.95 -1.69
C TYR A 177 -5.29 4.13 -0.67
N LEU A 178 -5.52 5.02 0.30
CA LEU A 178 -4.73 5.10 1.53
C LEU A 178 -5.41 4.23 2.59
N ILE A 179 -4.72 3.21 3.08
CA ILE A 179 -5.23 2.28 4.10
C ILE A 179 -4.42 2.49 5.38
N VAL A 180 -5.05 3.14 6.35
CA VAL A 180 -4.49 3.33 7.69
C VAL A 180 -4.91 2.15 8.56
N LEU A 181 -3.95 1.53 9.24
CA LEU A 181 -4.17 0.32 10.03
C LEU A 181 -4.54 0.61 11.48
N ASN A 182 -4.10 1.74 12.05
CA ASN A 182 -4.38 2.10 13.44
C ASN A 182 -4.51 3.63 13.66
N PRO A 183 -5.72 4.16 13.99
CA PRO A 183 -7.00 3.47 13.89
C PRO A 183 -7.33 3.11 12.43
N PHE A 184 -8.08 2.02 12.24
CA PHE A 184 -8.40 1.53 10.90
C PHE A 184 -9.25 2.55 10.10
N LYS A 185 -8.81 2.89 8.89
CA LYS A 185 -9.52 3.76 7.94
C LYS A 185 -9.08 3.51 6.50
N ILE A 186 -10.02 3.56 5.56
CA ILE A 186 -9.73 3.55 4.13
C ILE A 186 -10.14 4.91 3.53
N GLU A 187 -9.24 5.54 2.78
CA GLU A 187 -9.53 6.75 2.00
C GLU A 187 -9.26 6.49 0.52
N LYS A 188 -10.32 6.49 -0.30
CA LYS A 188 -10.15 6.57 -1.76
C LYS A 188 -9.70 7.98 -2.13
N GLN A 189 -8.60 8.10 -2.86
CA GLN A 189 -8.14 9.39 -3.36
C GLN A 189 -8.82 9.68 -4.70
N ASP A 190 -9.55 10.78 -4.77
CA ASP A 190 -10.13 11.26 -6.02
C ASP A 190 -9.01 11.85 -6.89
N VAL A 191 -8.58 11.09 -7.89
CA VAL A 191 -7.48 11.48 -8.77
C VAL A 191 -7.94 12.28 -9.99
N THR A 192 -9.22 12.63 -10.07
CA THR A 192 -9.74 13.49 -11.12
C THR A 192 -9.11 14.87 -10.96
N SER A 193 -8.20 15.20 -11.88
CA SER A 193 -7.50 16.49 -12.07
C SER A 193 -6.25 16.78 -11.23
N PHE A 194 -5.18 15.99 -11.43
CA PHE A 194 -3.81 16.56 -11.51
C PHE A 194 -3.44 16.95 -12.96
N THR A 195 -4.43 17.18 -13.82
CA THR A 195 -4.22 18.12 -14.91
C THR A 195 -3.98 19.47 -14.25
N ASN A 196 -2.80 20.05 -14.50
CA ASN A 196 -2.49 21.45 -14.21
C ASN A 196 -3.76 22.31 -14.29
N PRO A 197 -3.98 23.30 -13.41
CA PRO A 197 -4.85 24.40 -13.77
C PRO A 197 -4.15 25.13 -14.93
N THR A 198 -4.30 24.61 -16.15
CA THR A 198 -4.26 25.45 -17.34
C THR A 198 -5.33 26.49 -17.10
N GLN A 199 -4.85 27.70 -16.87
CA GLN A 199 -5.56 28.96 -16.88
C GLN A 199 -6.81 28.93 -17.76
N LEU A 200 -7.85 29.65 -17.29
CA LEU A 200 -9.06 30.17 -17.95
C LEU A 200 -10.27 29.78 -17.09
N SER A 201 -11.04 30.69 -16.46
CA SER A 201 -11.52 31.98 -16.94
C SER A 201 -11.79 32.94 -15.75
N LEU A 202 -10.85 33.83 -15.42
CA LEU A 202 -11.11 35.02 -14.60
C LEU A 202 -11.31 36.29 -15.45
N PHE A 203 -11.35 36.15 -16.79
CA PHE A 203 -11.60 37.23 -17.73
C PHE A 203 -12.55 36.75 -18.83
N GLU A 204 -13.84 36.66 -18.51
CA GLU A 204 -14.90 36.64 -19.54
C GLU A 204 -15.81 37.87 -19.48
N ASN A 205 -15.44 38.92 -18.74
CA ASN A 205 -16.21 40.17 -18.69
C ASN A 205 -15.32 41.43 -18.73
N LEU A 206 -14.49 41.58 -19.76
CA LEU A 206 -13.93 42.89 -20.13
C LEU A 206 -13.78 43.00 -21.66
N SER A 207 -14.90 43.23 -22.34
CA SER A 207 -15.00 43.97 -23.61
C SER A 207 -16.45 44.29 -23.90
#